data_AF-A0A536J898-F1
#
_entry.id   AF-A0A536J898-F1
#
_cell.length_a   1.000
_cell.length_b   1.000
_cell.length_c   1.000
_cell.angle_alpha   90.00
_cell.angle_beta   90.00
_cell.angle_gamma   90.00
#
_symmetry.space_group_name_H-M   'P 1'
#
loop_
_entity.id
_entity.type
_entity.pdbx_description
1 polymer ?
#
loop_
_entity_poly.entity_id
_entity_poly.type
_entity_poly.pdbx_seq_one_letter_code
_entity_poly.pdbx_strand_id
1 'polypeptide(L)'
;MPTPYGVAAFRQEVIPLPPLDPDPGSVAYVDTETTGLAGGAGTYVFAAAVARPIDCGLRVAQLFLPEPGMESAFLHALREEIGPAAGLATFNGGSFDLPVLRTRWVMARMPGEFSHAAHVDLLTLVRALYRHRLEMCNLRFVEQRVLGYERDDPLPSALVPDAYFDYLRMGSGDFLEAALEHNRLDVISLVHLHSRLLRRLQGADVDMDADDWLALGRHRWRRGSRADGWRALRNATAFATGEAAATAGLLITRRLVRRGSIAAADRLLDWLEASARDDLRVSVARARLLEWRRRDPEKALTVVEEAQRRMPDDAGELEHRRARLRRKVELRGADGFRRRRDRRHRDVGQVQLEAPWSP
;
A
#
# COMPACT_ATOMS: atom_id res chain seq x y z
N MET A 1 37.77 -0.18 14.12
CA MET A 1 37.26 -1.14 15.12
C MET A 1 38.01 -2.46 14.99
N PRO A 2 38.66 -2.97 16.04
CA PRO A 2 39.31 -4.28 16.01
C PRO A 2 38.27 -5.41 15.80
N THR A 3 38.62 -6.39 14.98
CA THR A 3 37.82 -7.60 14.71
C THR A 3 38.75 -8.82 14.67
N PRO A 4 38.21 -10.06 14.71
CA PRO A 4 39.01 -11.27 14.49
C PRO A 4 39.68 -11.35 13.11
N TYR A 5 39.28 -10.49 12.16
CA TYR A 5 39.75 -10.48 10.78
C TYR A 5 40.65 -9.26 10.46
N GLY A 6 41.09 -8.52 11.48
CA GLY A 6 41.83 -7.27 11.32
C GLY A 6 41.04 -6.05 11.80
N VAL A 7 41.43 -4.85 11.38
CA VAL A 7 40.79 -3.60 11.82
C VAL A 7 39.80 -3.14 10.76
N ALA A 8 38.52 -3.01 11.11
CA ALA A 8 37.52 -2.39 10.23
C ALA A 8 37.62 -0.85 10.30
N ALA A 9 37.55 -0.15 9.16
CA ALA A 9 37.37 1.30 9.14
C ALA A 9 35.92 1.62 9.54
N PHE A 10 35.79 2.39 10.62
CA PHE A 10 34.54 2.54 11.34
C PHE A 10 34.46 3.94 11.95
N ARG A 11 33.34 4.62 11.72
CA ARG A 11 32.98 5.88 12.35
C ARG A 11 31.63 5.71 13.04
N GLN A 12 31.45 6.35 14.18
CA GLN A 12 30.16 6.39 14.88
C GLN A 12 29.88 7.79 15.38
N GLU A 13 28.61 8.11 15.46
CA GLU A 13 28.10 9.29 16.15
C GLU A 13 26.77 8.99 16.84
N VAL A 14 26.39 9.87 17.77
CA VAL A 14 25.06 9.89 18.37
C VAL A 14 24.46 11.25 18.06
N ILE A 15 23.37 11.23 17.31
CA ILE A 15 22.61 12.41 16.95
C ILE A 15 21.53 12.60 18.03
N PRO A 16 21.56 13.70 18.80
CA PRO A 16 20.51 14.01 19.75
C PRO A 16 19.20 14.23 19.00
N LEU A 17 18.21 13.37 19.25
CA LEU A 17 16.90 13.41 18.62
C LEU A 17 15.85 13.18 19.70
N PRO A 18 14.71 13.89 19.65
CA PRO A 18 13.59 13.56 20.51
C PRO A 18 13.11 12.13 20.19
N PRO A 19 12.48 11.43 21.17
CA PRO A 19 11.85 10.15 20.89
C PRO A 19 10.90 10.26 19.71
N LEU A 20 11.03 9.31 18.79
CA LEU A 20 10.14 9.24 17.63
C LEU A 20 8.74 8.83 18.10
N ASP A 21 7.74 9.47 17.52
CA ASP A 21 6.35 9.11 17.73
C ASP A 21 5.66 8.92 16.36
N PRO A 22 5.16 7.70 16.05
CA PRO A 22 5.31 6.47 16.81
C PRO A 22 6.76 5.98 16.88
N ASP A 23 7.12 5.35 18.00
CA ASP A 23 8.40 4.68 18.19
C ASP A 23 8.45 3.40 17.32
N PRO A 24 9.42 3.27 16.40
CA PRO A 24 9.59 2.06 15.61
C PRO A 24 10.11 0.85 16.40
N GLY A 25 10.52 1.03 17.66
CA GLY A 25 11.12 0.01 18.50
C GLY A 25 12.55 -0.32 18.11
N SER A 26 13.02 -1.50 18.53
CA SER A 26 14.40 -1.95 18.29
C SER A 26 14.60 -2.39 16.82
N VAL A 27 14.95 -1.44 15.97
CA VAL A 27 15.18 -1.63 14.53
C VAL A 27 16.53 -1.05 14.12
N ALA A 28 17.31 -1.83 13.37
CA ALA A 28 18.48 -1.34 12.66
C ALA A 28 18.08 -0.93 11.24
N TYR A 29 18.38 0.31 10.87
CA TYR A 29 18.18 0.84 9.53
C TYR A 29 19.48 0.78 8.76
N VAL A 30 19.48 0.09 7.63
CA VAL A 30 20.70 -0.18 6.86
C VAL A 30 20.54 0.31 5.44
N ASP A 31 21.60 0.94 4.96
CA ASP A 31 21.80 1.34 3.58
C ASP A 31 23.26 1.07 3.18
N THR A 32 23.50 0.69 1.93
CA THR A 32 24.83 0.33 1.44
C THR A 32 25.19 1.03 0.13
N GLU A 33 26.47 1.37 0.00
CA GLU A 33 27.03 1.84 -1.26
C GLU A 33 27.88 0.76 -1.91
N THR A 34 27.68 0.57 -3.21
CA THR A 34 28.24 -0.56 -3.94
C THR A 34 29.00 -0.12 -5.19
N THR A 35 29.97 -0.92 -5.61
CA THR A 35 30.77 -0.64 -6.83
C THR A 35 30.02 -0.88 -8.14
N GLY A 36 28.73 -1.22 -8.09
CA GLY A 36 27.91 -1.40 -9.29
C GLY A 36 26.51 -1.95 -8.99
N LEU A 37 25.58 -1.66 -9.89
CA LEU A 37 24.16 -2.00 -9.74
C LEU A 37 23.82 -3.46 -10.10
N ALA A 38 24.75 -4.20 -10.70
CA ALA A 38 24.50 -5.50 -11.33
C ALA A 38 24.53 -6.70 -10.37
N GLY A 39 24.83 -6.51 -9.08
CA GLY A 39 24.72 -7.56 -8.04
C GLY A 39 25.56 -8.83 -8.26
N GLY A 40 26.45 -8.85 -9.24
CA GLY A 40 27.31 -10.00 -9.56
C GLY A 40 28.48 -10.14 -8.58
N ALA A 41 29.18 -11.27 -8.65
CA ALA A 41 30.31 -11.61 -7.76
C ALA A 41 31.46 -10.58 -7.71
N GLY A 42 31.57 -9.70 -8.71
CA GLY A 42 32.54 -8.60 -8.73
C GLY A 42 32.10 -7.32 -8.02
N THR A 43 30.84 -7.23 -7.57
CA THR A 43 30.31 -6.06 -6.85
C THR A 43 30.82 -6.11 -5.42
N TYR A 44 31.37 -5.02 -4.92
CA TYR A 44 31.75 -4.85 -3.51
C TYR A 44 30.78 -3.89 -2.84
N VAL A 45 30.51 -4.13 -1.56
CA VAL A 45 29.94 -3.11 -0.67
C VAL A 45 31.10 -2.33 -0.08
N PHE A 46 31.27 -1.07 -0.49
CA PHE A 46 32.42 -0.28 -0.05
C PHE A 46 32.06 0.66 1.11
N ALA A 47 30.79 0.98 1.29
CA ALA A 47 30.30 1.66 2.48
C ALA A 47 28.98 1.05 2.95
N ALA A 48 28.75 1.08 4.26
CA ALA A 48 27.47 0.73 4.85
C ALA A 48 27.21 1.63 6.05
N ALA A 49 25.98 2.11 6.17
CA ALA A 49 25.52 2.86 7.32
C ALA A 49 24.49 2.02 8.08
N VAL A 50 24.51 2.14 9.41
CA VAL A 50 23.54 1.54 10.32
C VAL A 50 23.06 2.61 11.28
N ALA A 51 21.77 2.94 11.23
CA ALA A 51 21.13 3.78 12.23
C ALA A 51 20.30 2.94 13.20
N ARG A 52 20.41 3.21 14.51
CA ARG A 52 19.65 2.54 15.57
C ARG A 52 19.14 3.56 16.59
N PRO A 53 17.82 3.62 16.85
CA PRO A 53 17.29 4.40 17.96
C PRO A 53 17.88 3.88 19.28
N ILE A 54 18.31 4.81 20.14
CA ILE A 54 18.80 4.56 21.50
C ILE A 54 18.17 5.58 22.46
N ASP A 55 18.29 5.35 23.78
CA ASP A 55 17.63 6.18 24.79
C ASP A 55 17.96 7.68 24.68
N CYS A 56 19.17 8.04 24.23
CA CYS A 56 19.63 9.42 24.11
C CYS A 56 19.60 9.99 22.68
N GLY A 57 18.96 9.32 21.72
CA GLY A 57 18.80 9.80 20.35
C GLY A 57 18.99 8.70 19.31
N LEU A 58 19.75 9.00 18.25
CA LEU A 58 20.01 8.07 17.15
C LEU A 58 21.51 7.76 17.08
N ARG A 59 21.88 6.49 17.29
CA ARG A 59 23.23 6.01 16.97
C ARG A 59 23.33 5.81 15.48
N VAL A 60 24.31 6.43 14.83
CA VAL A 60 24.65 6.19 13.43
C VAL A 60 26.08 5.67 13.37
N ALA A 61 26.24 4.48 12.80
CA ALA A 61 27.54 3.86 12.55
C ALA A 61 27.76 3.77 11.04
N GLN A 62 28.94 4.15 10.57
CA GLN A 62 29.36 4.02 9.19
C GLN A 62 30.60 3.15 9.11
N LEU A 63 30.56 2.19 8.20
CA LEU A 63 31.68 1.35 7.85
C LEU A 63 32.13 1.70 6.44
N PHE A 64 33.43 1.68 6.25
CA PHE A 64 34.06 1.90 4.95
C PHE A 64 35.04 0.76 4.66
N LEU A 65 35.24 0.42 3.39
CA LEU A 65 36.18 -0.60 2.93
C LEU A 65 37.38 0.10 2.29
N PRO A 66 38.49 0.34 3.01
CA PRO A 66 39.63 1.08 2.45
C PRO A 66 40.36 0.33 1.34
N GLU A 67 40.32 -1.00 1.38
CA GLU A 67 40.87 -1.87 0.35
C GLU A 67 40.12 -3.21 0.36
N PRO A 68 40.01 -3.91 -0.78
CA PRO A 68 39.28 -5.18 -0.86
C PRO A 68 39.74 -6.25 0.14
N GLY A 69 41.01 -6.25 0.53
CA GLY A 69 41.58 -7.20 1.50
C GLY A 69 41.01 -7.08 2.91
N MET A 70 40.33 -5.98 3.24
CA MET A 70 39.75 -5.72 4.56
C MET A 70 38.28 -6.13 4.68
N GLU A 71 37.72 -6.78 3.65
CA GLU A 71 36.29 -7.07 3.56
C GLU A 71 35.77 -7.94 4.72
N SER A 72 36.50 -8.97 5.15
CA SER A 72 36.07 -9.81 6.27
C SER A 72 35.93 -9.00 7.58
N ALA A 73 36.83 -8.04 7.81
CA ALA A 73 36.74 -7.13 8.96
C ALA A 73 35.53 -6.20 8.84
N PHE A 74 35.30 -5.63 7.66
CA PHE A 74 34.13 -4.81 7.34
C PHE A 74 32.81 -5.55 7.58
N LEU A 75 32.66 -6.76 7.02
CA LEU A 75 31.44 -7.55 7.13
C LEU A 75 31.18 -8.01 8.56
N HIS A 76 32.23 -8.42 9.29
CA HIS A 76 32.12 -8.75 10.70
C HIS A 76 31.61 -7.55 11.50
N ALA A 77 32.20 -6.38 11.29
CA ALA A 77 31.82 -5.16 11.97
C ALA A 77 30.38 -4.73 11.68
N LEU A 78 29.94 -4.86 10.42
CA LEU A 78 28.55 -4.60 10.03
C LEU A 78 27.57 -5.53 10.75
N ARG A 79 27.88 -6.83 10.84
CA ARG A 79 27.04 -7.79 11.57
C ARG A 79 26.92 -7.42 13.05
N GLU A 80 28.02 -7.04 13.70
CA GLU A 80 28.00 -6.63 15.10
C GLU A 80 27.16 -5.37 15.33
N GLU A 81 27.12 -4.43 14.38
CA GLU A 81 26.27 -3.24 14.49
C GLU A 81 24.78 -3.54 14.26
N ILE A 82 24.44 -4.53 13.43
CA ILE A 82 23.05 -4.96 13.19
C ILE A 82 22.53 -5.83 14.34
N GLY A 83 23.39 -6.67 14.94
CA GLY A 83 23.04 -7.71 15.91
C GLY A 83 22.18 -7.27 17.10
N PRO A 84 22.36 -6.08 17.70
CA PRO A 84 21.56 -5.62 18.83
C PRO A 84 20.09 -5.33 18.52
N ALA A 85 19.69 -5.22 17.25
CA ALA A 85 18.32 -4.87 16.88
C ALA A 85 17.41 -6.09 16.73
N ALA A 86 16.16 -5.97 17.18
CA ALA A 86 15.13 -7.00 17.02
C ALA A 86 14.51 -7.05 15.61
N GLY A 87 14.78 -6.04 14.78
CA GLY A 87 14.34 -5.96 13.39
C GLY A 87 15.35 -5.24 12.51
N LEU A 88 15.26 -5.48 11.21
CA LEU A 88 16.06 -4.83 10.18
C LEU A 88 15.13 -4.06 9.24
N ALA A 89 15.45 -2.82 8.93
CA ALA A 89 14.74 -2.02 7.94
C ALA A 89 15.72 -1.49 6.88
N THR A 90 15.28 -1.54 5.63
CA THR A 90 16.02 -0.99 4.49
C THR A 90 15.05 -0.29 3.54
N PHE A 91 15.56 0.46 2.57
CA PHE A 91 14.75 0.97 1.47
C PHE A 91 15.13 0.23 0.19
N ASN A 92 14.24 -0.64 -0.31
CA ASN A 92 14.52 -1.52 -1.45
C ASN A 92 15.61 -2.59 -1.22
N GLY A 93 16.25 -2.63 -0.05
CA GLY A 93 17.36 -3.56 0.19
C GLY A 93 17.00 -5.04 0.26
N GLY A 94 15.71 -5.39 0.31
CA GLY A 94 15.29 -6.78 0.12
C GLY A 94 15.70 -7.33 -1.26
N SER A 95 15.74 -6.47 -2.28
CA SER A 95 16.08 -6.81 -3.66
C SER A 95 17.50 -6.41 -4.07
N PHE A 96 18.17 -5.54 -3.32
CA PHE A 96 19.48 -4.96 -3.69
C PHE A 96 20.55 -5.25 -2.63
N ASP A 97 20.52 -4.56 -1.49
CA ASP A 97 21.57 -4.62 -0.46
C ASP A 97 21.76 -6.02 0.13
N LEU A 98 20.69 -6.64 0.63
CA LEU A 98 20.77 -7.91 1.37
C LEU A 98 21.25 -9.07 0.49
N PRO A 99 20.81 -9.23 -0.77
CA PRO A 99 21.42 -10.19 -1.70
C PRO A 99 22.92 -10.00 -1.91
N VAL A 100 23.40 -8.76 -2.06
CA VAL A 100 24.83 -8.47 -2.24
C VAL A 100 25.60 -8.81 -0.98
N LEU A 101 25.14 -8.36 0.20
CA LEU A 101 25.76 -8.69 1.49
C LEU A 101 25.86 -10.19 1.73
N ARG A 102 24.81 -10.96 1.43
CA ARG A 102 24.83 -12.44 1.52
C ARG A 102 25.90 -13.05 0.61
N THR A 103 25.99 -12.57 -0.63
CA THR A 103 27.01 -13.05 -1.58
C THR A 103 28.42 -12.74 -1.06
N ARG A 104 28.66 -11.50 -0.59
CA ARG A 104 29.95 -11.09 -0.03
C ARG A 104 30.32 -11.88 1.22
N TRP A 105 29.35 -12.14 2.10
CA TRP A 105 29.54 -12.99 3.28
C TRP A 105 30.08 -14.38 2.93
N VAL A 106 29.51 -15.02 1.91
CA VAL A 106 29.96 -16.33 1.41
C VAL A 106 31.34 -16.22 0.76
N MET A 107 31.56 -15.22 -0.10
CA MET A 107 32.84 -15.03 -0.80
C MET A 107 34.01 -14.76 0.15
N ALA A 108 33.76 -13.97 1.21
CA ALA A 108 34.72 -13.69 2.29
C ALA A 108 34.87 -14.86 3.28
N ARG A 109 34.20 -16.00 3.02
CA ARG A 109 34.23 -17.23 3.86
C ARG A 109 33.88 -16.95 5.32
N MET A 110 32.95 -16.04 5.54
CA MET A 110 32.51 -15.69 6.88
C MET A 110 31.75 -16.88 7.50
N PRO A 111 31.88 -17.10 8.82
CA PRO A 111 31.27 -18.24 9.49
C PRO A 111 29.74 -18.12 9.53
N GLY A 112 29.06 -19.22 9.21
CA GLY A 112 27.59 -19.30 9.21
C GLY A 112 26.94 -18.47 8.10
N GLU A 113 25.63 -18.26 8.24
CA GLU A 113 24.86 -17.43 7.30
C GLU A 113 24.79 -15.98 7.76
N PHE A 114 24.78 -15.04 6.80
CA PHE A 114 24.39 -13.66 7.07
C PHE A 114 22.89 -13.62 7.40
N SER A 115 22.61 -13.75 8.69
CA SER A 115 21.27 -13.78 9.25
C SER A 115 20.97 -12.45 9.95
N HIS A 116 19.72 -12.03 9.84
CA HIS A 116 19.16 -10.88 10.52
C HIS A 116 17.78 -11.25 11.04
N ALA A 117 17.25 -10.45 11.97
CA ALA A 117 15.89 -10.62 12.47
C ALA A 117 14.84 -10.28 11.39
N ALA A 118 13.58 -10.09 11.80
CA ALA A 118 12.50 -9.75 10.87
C ALA A 118 12.87 -8.51 10.04
N HIS A 119 12.73 -8.62 8.72
CA HIS A 119 13.06 -7.54 7.79
C HIS A 119 11.81 -6.80 7.32
N VAL A 120 11.88 -5.48 7.30
CA VAL A 120 10.88 -4.58 6.73
C VAL A 120 11.53 -3.77 5.61
N ASP A 121 11.10 -4.00 4.38
CA ASP A 121 11.46 -3.14 3.26
C ASP A 121 10.50 -1.95 3.18
N LEU A 122 10.99 -0.76 3.54
CA LEU A 122 10.19 0.46 3.62
C LEU A 122 9.63 0.89 2.26
N LEU A 123 10.28 0.55 1.14
CA LEU A 123 9.76 0.85 -0.19
C LEU A 123 8.43 0.12 -0.44
N THR A 124 8.27 -1.09 0.10
CA THR A 124 7.02 -1.84 -0.05
C THR A 124 5.86 -1.16 0.69
N LEU A 125 6.13 -0.55 1.84
CA LEU A 125 5.16 0.22 2.62
C LEU A 125 4.86 1.56 1.95
N VAL A 126 5.87 2.29 1.48
CA VAL A 126 5.70 3.52 0.70
C VAL A 126 4.81 3.27 -0.51
N ARG A 127 5.10 2.24 -1.31
CA ARG A 127 4.27 1.89 -2.48
C ARG A 127 2.85 1.49 -2.09
N ALA A 128 2.67 0.88 -0.93
CA ALA A 128 1.34 0.48 -0.47
C ALA A 128 0.49 1.64 0.05
N LEU A 129 1.12 2.68 0.62
CA LEU A 129 0.43 3.75 1.36
C LEU A 129 0.51 5.13 0.70
N TYR A 130 1.45 5.37 -0.20
CA TYR A 130 1.72 6.68 -0.80
C TYR A 130 1.76 6.66 -2.32
N ARG A 131 1.68 5.50 -3.00
CA ARG A 131 1.82 5.44 -4.46
C ARG A 131 0.83 6.32 -5.21
N HIS A 132 -0.38 6.50 -4.68
CA HIS A 132 -1.39 7.41 -5.28
C HIS A 132 -1.05 8.89 -5.12
N ARG A 133 -0.16 9.27 -4.18
CA ARG A 133 0.29 10.65 -3.94
C ARG A 133 1.64 10.96 -4.58
N LEU A 134 2.36 9.94 -5.05
CA LEU A 134 3.75 10.06 -5.50
C LEU A 134 3.91 9.65 -6.96
N GLU A 135 4.51 10.53 -7.75
CA GLU A 135 4.94 10.26 -9.13
C GLU A 135 5.99 9.15 -9.18
N MET A 136 6.94 9.18 -8.23
CA MET A 136 8.01 8.21 -8.06
C MET A 136 8.19 7.83 -6.58
N CYS A 137 8.70 6.63 -6.32
CA CYS A 137 8.93 6.13 -4.96
C CYS A 137 10.41 5.81 -4.69
N ASN A 138 11.35 6.55 -5.30
CA ASN A 138 12.74 6.50 -4.84
C ASN A 138 12.88 7.30 -3.54
N LEU A 139 13.96 7.07 -2.77
CA LEU A 139 14.10 7.65 -1.44
C LEU A 139 14.11 9.19 -1.49
N ARG A 140 14.86 9.79 -2.43
CA ARG A 140 14.91 11.24 -2.64
C ARG A 140 13.53 11.89 -2.78
N PHE A 141 12.68 11.33 -3.63
CA PHE A 141 11.31 11.85 -3.82
C PHE A 141 10.45 11.65 -2.57
N VAL A 142 10.68 10.57 -1.83
CA VAL A 142 9.97 10.31 -0.57
C VAL A 142 10.41 11.29 0.51
N GLU A 143 11.69 11.60 0.63
CA GLU A 143 12.20 12.62 1.56
C GLU A 143 11.53 13.97 1.31
N GLN A 144 11.54 14.43 0.06
CA GLN A 144 10.94 15.72 -0.29
C GLN A 144 9.43 15.73 -0.04
N ARG A 145 8.70 14.72 -0.54
CA ARG A 145 7.23 14.76 -0.57
C ARG A 145 6.57 14.23 0.70
N VAL A 146 7.25 13.39 1.47
CA VAL A 146 6.70 12.73 2.67
C VAL A 146 7.34 13.26 3.95
N LEU A 147 8.66 13.52 3.94
CA LEU A 147 9.38 14.06 5.10
C LEU A 147 9.52 15.59 5.06
N GLY A 148 9.29 16.22 3.91
CA GLY A 148 9.49 17.67 3.73
C GLY A 148 10.97 18.05 3.75
N TYR A 149 11.86 17.11 3.44
CA TYR A 149 13.31 17.30 3.46
C TYR A 149 13.85 17.33 2.03
N GLU A 150 14.43 18.46 1.64
CA GLU A 150 15.14 18.61 0.38
C GLU A 150 16.65 18.53 0.63
N ARG A 151 17.28 17.53 0.02
CA ARG A 151 18.72 17.33 0.09
C ARG A 151 19.43 18.23 -0.90
N ASP A 152 20.48 18.88 -0.43
CA ASP A 152 21.54 19.37 -1.30
C ASP A 152 22.47 18.19 -1.58
N ASP A 153 22.36 17.63 -2.78
CA ASP A 153 23.05 16.42 -3.21
C ASP A 153 24.10 16.82 -4.25
N PRO A 154 25.38 16.95 -3.85
CA PRO A 154 26.46 17.34 -4.75
C PRO A 154 26.90 16.20 -5.67
N LEU A 155 26.50 14.94 -5.42
CA LEU A 155 26.98 13.76 -6.15
C LEU A 155 25.81 12.88 -6.62
N PRO A 156 25.45 12.95 -7.91
CA PRO A 156 24.45 12.07 -8.49
C PRO A 156 24.72 10.60 -8.15
N SER A 157 23.70 9.85 -7.71
CA SER A 157 23.85 8.46 -7.25
C SER A 157 24.54 7.52 -8.26
N ALA A 158 24.44 7.83 -9.56
CA ALA A 158 25.12 7.07 -10.61
C ALA A 158 26.66 7.17 -10.57
N LEU A 159 27.21 8.21 -9.94
CA LEU A 159 28.65 8.47 -9.81
C LEU A 159 29.22 8.00 -8.46
N VAL A 160 28.37 7.50 -7.56
CA VAL A 160 28.82 7.00 -6.25
C VAL A 160 29.83 5.85 -6.37
N PRO A 161 29.69 4.88 -7.31
CA PRO A 161 30.74 3.88 -7.54
C PRO A 161 32.09 4.48 -7.98
N ASP A 162 32.05 5.54 -8.80
CA ASP A 162 33.26 6.19 -9.31
C ASP A 162 34.06 6.86 -8.20
N ALA A 163 33.37 7.43 -7.19
CA ALA A 163 34.00 8.00 -6.00
C ALA A 163 34.90 6.99 -5.27
N TYR A 164 34.47 5.71 -5.18
CA TYR A 164 35.28 4.66 -4.58
C TYR A 164 36.48 4.26 -5.46
N PHE A 165 36.29 4.15 -6.78
CA PHE A 165 37.39 3.85 -7.70
C PHE A 165 38.42 4.98 -7.80
N ASP A 166 38.00 6.24 -7.68
CA ASP A 166 38.90 7.38 -7.54
C ASP A 166 39.68 7.31 -6.24
N TYR A 167 39.01 6.96 -5.13
CA TYR A 167 39.66 6.76 -3.84
C TYR A 167 40.76 5.69 -3.88
N LEU A 168 40.50 4.54 -4.49
CA LEU A 168 41.52 3.48 -4.62
C LEU A 168 42.75 3.91 -5.43
N ARG A 169 42.59 4.90 -6.32
CA ARG A 169 43.68 5.41 -7.18
C ARG A 169 44.45 6.57 -6.55
N MET A 170 43.74 7.49 -5.89
CA MET A 170 44.26 8.80 -5.50
C MET A 170 44.17 9.08 -3.99
N GLY A 171 43.49 8.21 -3.22
CA GLY A 171 43.19 8.44 -1.80
C GLY A 171 41.93 9.28 -1.59
N SER A 172 41.73 9.79 -0.36
CA SER A 172 40.51 10.52 0.00
C SER A 172 40.31 11.79 -0.84
N GLY A 173 39.05 12.15 -1.10
CA GLY A 173 38.65 13.34 -1.84
C GLY A 173 37.16 13.64 -1.68
N ASP A 174 36.73 14.82 -2.15
CA ASP A 174 35.40 15.37 -1.91
C ASP A 174 34.25 14.46 -2.37
N PHE A 175 34.42 13.71 -3.46
CA PHE A 175 33.40 12.77 -3.94
C PHE A 175 33.20 11.57 -3.00
N LEU A 176 34.26 11.09 -2.36
CA LEU A 176 34.13 10.01 -1.37
C LEU A 176 33.39 10.53 -0.13
N GLU A 177 33.76 11.70 0.36
CA GLU A 177 33.09 12.33 1.51
C GLU A 177 31.59 12.57 1.21
N ALA A 178 31.26 13.02 -0.01
CA ALA A 178 29.88 13.18 -0.45
C ALA A 178 29.12 11.84 -0.49
N ALA A 179 29.73 10.77 -1.02
CA ALA A 179 29.12 9.44 -1.03
C ALA A 179 28.87 8.90 0.40
N LEU A 180 29.83 9.08 1.31
CA LEU A 180 29.67 8.68 2.70
C LEU A 180 28.59 9.52 3.41
N GLU A 181 28.52 10.82 3.15
CA GLU A 181 27.45 11.66 3.72
C GLU A 181 26.07 11.26 3.17
N HIS A 182 25.97 10.87 1.90
CA HIS A 182 24.73 10.33 1.35
C HIS A 182 24.26 9.09 2.10
N ASN A 183 25.11 8.07 2.20
CA ASN A 183 24.81 6.84 2.91
C ASN A 183 24.41 7.10 4.38
N ARG A 184 25.05 8.09 5.02
CA ARG A 184 24.71 8.54 6.38
C ARG A 184 23.30 9.14 6.46
N LEU A 185 22.97 10.05 5.56
CA LEU A 185 21.67 10.72 5.51
C LEU A 185 20.54 9.76 5.13
N ASP A 186 20.80 8.77 4.27
CA ASP A 186 19.84 7.76 3.85
C ASP A 186 19.29 7.00 5.06
N VAL A 187 20.15 6.46 5.93
CA VAL A 187 19.70 5.72 7.13
C VAL A 187 18.96 6.61 8.13
N ILE A 188 19.30 7.89 8.23
CA ILE A 188 18.57 8.86 9.06
C ILE A 188 17.16 9.06 8.50
N SER A 189 17.04 9.25 7.18
CA SER A 189 15.76 9.36 6.49
C SER A 189 14.91 8.11 6.66
N LEU A 190 15.52 6.90 6.64
CA LEU A 190 14.79 5.65 6.86
C LEU A 190 14.12 5.60 8.23
N VAL A 191 14.79 6.10 9.26
CA VAL A 191 14.26 6.14 10.63
C VAL A 191 13.00 7.02 10.69
N HIS A 192 13.09 8.25 10.18
CA HIS A 192 11.96 9.18 10.15
C HIS A 192 10.82 8.69 9.26
N LEU A 193 11.15 8.12 8.10
CA LEU A 193 10.18 7.53 7.19
C LEU A 193 9.42 6.39 7.83
N HIS A 194 10.11 5.50 8.56
CA HIS A 194 9.45 4.38 9.21
C HIS A 194 8.46 4.85 10.28
N SER A 195 8.84 5.83 11.11
CA SER A 195 7.92 6.45 12.07
C SER A 195 6.69 7.08 11.38
N ARG A 196 6.88 7.84 10.29
CA ARG A 196 5.78 8.41 9.50
C ARG A 196 4.85 7.34 8.91
N LEU A 197 5.42 6.24 8.40
CA LEU A 197 4.67 5.09 7.90
C LEU A 197 3.88 4.38 9.02
N LEU A 198 4.45 4.23 10.21
CA LEU A 198 3.76 3.65 11.37
C LEU A 198 2.53 4.47 11.76
N ARG A 199 2.65 5.80 11.79
CA ARG A 199 1.50 6.70 12.06
C ARG A 199 0.35 6.46 11.09
N ARG A 200 0.65 6.34 9.79
CA ARG A 200 -0.36 6.01 8.76
C ARG A 200 -0.89 4.59 8.88
N LEU A 201 -0.04 3.61 9.19
CA LEU A 201 -0.49 2.23 9.41
C LEU A 201 -1.46 2.13 10.58
N GLN A 202 -1.28 2.95 11.62
CA GLN A 202 -2.20 3.07 12.76
C GLN A 202 -3.49 3.83 12.41
N GLY A 203 -3.54 4.53 11.28
CA GLY A 203 -4.64 5.41 10.92
C GLY A 203 -4.74 6.65 11.81
N ALA A 204 -3.60 7.07 12.37
CA ALA A 204 -3.47 8.19 13.30
C ALA A 204 -2.93 9.47 12.64
N ASP A 205 -2.72 9.44 11.33
CA ASP A 205 -2.31 10.63 10.56
C ASP A 205 -3.55 11.46 10.23
N VAL A 206 -3.60 12.69 10.75
CA VAL A 206 -4.77 13.58 10.66
C VAL A 206 -5.07 14.02 9.23
N ASP A 207 -4.06 14.03 8.36
CA ASP A 207 -4.17 14.46 6.97
C ASP A 207 -4.57 13.32 6.02
N MET A 208 -5.05 12.19 6.55
CA MET A 208 -5.50 11.06 5.72
C MET A 208 -6.84 11.34 5.06
N ASP A 209 -6.81 11.42 3.72
CA ASP A 209 -7.99 11.53 2.86
C ASP A 209 -8.58 10.17 2.45
N ALA A 210 -9.61 10.20 1.60
CA ALA A 210 -10.29 8.99 1.13
C ALA A 210 -9.34 8.00 0.42
N ASP A 211 -8.38 8.50 -0.36
CA ASP A 211 -7.40 7.70 -1.07
C ASP A 211 -6.40 7.04 -0.12
N ASP A 212 -5.95 7.78 0.91
CA ASP A 212 -5.09 7.27 1.97
C ASP A 212 -5.75 6.13 2.75
N TRP A 213 -7.02 6.30 3.12
CA TRP A 213 -7.80 5.26 3.79
C TRP A 213 -8.06 4.05 2.87
N LEU A 214 -8.30 4.28 1.58
CA LEU A 214 -8.45 3.21 0.59
C LEU A 214 -7.16 2.41 0.44
N ALA A 215 -6.02 3.09 0.35
CA ALA A 215 -4.69 2.48 0.26
C ALA A 215 -4.39 1.63 1.51
N LEU A 216 -4.62 2.18 2.71
CA LEU A 216 -4.50 1.45 3.98
C LEU A 216 -5.43 0.23 4.04
N GLY A 217 -6.69 0.38 3.64
CA GLY A 217 -7.68 -0.70 3.61
C GLY A 217 -7.27 -1.85 2.68
N ARG A 218 -6.73 -1.53 1.50
CA ARG A 218 -6.17 -2.50 0.55
C ARG A 218 -4.93 -3.19 1.12
N HIS A 219 -4.02 -2.43 1.73
CA HIS A 219 -2.82 -2.98 2.36
C HIS A 219 -3.16 -3.97 3.47
N ARG A 220 -3.97 -3.56 4.46
CA ARG A 220 -4.38 -4.40 5.60
C ARG A 220 -5.09 -5.68 5.14
N TRP A 221 -5.89 -5.59 4.09
CA TRP A 221 -6.54 -6.77 3.54
C TRP A 221 -5.56 -7.75 2.90
N ARG A 222 -4.59 -7.26 2.11
CA ARG A 222 -3.52 -8.10 1.53
C ARG A 222 -2.70 -8.81 2.61
N ARG A 223 -2.49 -8.16 3.75
CA ARG A 223 -1.77 -8.71 4.92
C ARG A 223 -2.63 -9.61 5.81
N GLY A 224 -3.92 -9.80 5.50
CA GLY A 224 -4.80 -10.69 6.27
C GLY A 224 -5.49 -10.04 7.48
N SER A 225 -5.18 -8.80 7.84
CA SER A 225 -5.83 -8.02 8.91
C SER A 225 -7.22 -7.53 8.47
N ARG A 226 -8.17 -8.47 8.37
CA ARG A 226 -9.49 -8.22 7.75
C ARG A 226 -10.34 -7.20 8.50
N ALA A 227 -10.29 -7.19 9.84
CA ALA A 227 -11.06 -6.25 10.66
C ALA A 227 -10.55 -4.81 10.49
N ASP A 228 -9.23 -4.59 10.61
CA ASP A 228 -8.64 -3.26 10.38
C ASP A 228 -8.80 -2.80 8.94
N GLY A 229 -8.64 -3.70 7.97
CA GLY A 229 -8.89 -3.40 6.56
C GLY A 229 -10.34 -3.02 6.29
N TRP A 230 -11.29 -3.60 7.02
CA TRP A 230 -12.69 -3.19 6.95
C TRP A 230 -12.91 -1.80 7.54
N ARG A 231 -12.32 -1.51 8.72
CA ARG A 231 -12.39 -0.19 9.35
C ARG A 231 -11.82 0.90 8.43
N ALA A 232 -10.63 0.68 7.87
CA ALA A 232 -10.01 1.63 6.95
C ALA A 232 -10.86 1.87 5.69
N LEU A 233 -11.43 0.82 5.08
CA LEU A 233 -12.34 1.02 3.95
C LEU A 233 -13.62 1.77 4.35
N ARG A 234 -14.15 1.56 5.56
CA ARG A 234 -15.30 2.34 6.04
C ARG A 234 -14.95 3.81 6.19
N ASN A 235 -13.76 4.13 6.70
CA ASN A 235 -13.29 5.50 6.81
C ASN A 235 -13.17 6.14 5.42
N ALA A 236 -12.58 5.45 4.44
CA ALA A 236 -12.54 5.92 3.05
C ALA A 236 -13.94 6.17 2.47
N THR A 237 -14.86 5.21 2.67
CA THR A 237 -16.24 5.34 2.21
C THR A 237 -16.96 6.52 2.86
N ALA A 238 -16.68 6.85 4.13
CA ALA A 238 -17.35 7.91 4.87
C ALA A 238 -17.09 9.33 4.32
N PHE A 239 -16.04 9.53 3.50
CA PHE A 239 -15.85 10.77 2.75
C PHE A 239 -16.97 11.05 1.74
N ALA A 240 -17.77 10.03 1.40
CA ALA A 240 -19.02 10.09 0.64
C ALA A 240 -18.88 10.44 -0.84
N THR A 241 -17.98 11.35 -1.21
CA THR A 241 -17.73 11.84 -2.56
C THR A 241 -16.37 11.38 -3.09
N GLY A 242 -16.22 11.36 -4.41
CA GLY A 242 -14.96 11.05 -5.08
C GLY A 242 -14.73 9.56 -5.34
N GLU A 243 -13.78 9.30 -6.25
CA GLU A 243 -13.52 7.95 -6.77
C GLU A 243 -13.08 6.96 -5.67
N ALA A 244 -12.27 7.42 -4.73
CA ALA A 244 -11.74 6.59 -3.66
C ALA A 244 -12.82 6.10 -2.69
N ALA A 245 -13.73 6.99 -2.29
CA ALA A 245 -14.85 6.68 -1.41
C ALA A 245 -15.80 5.65 -2.07
N ALA A 246 -16.13 5.88 -3.35
CA ALA A 246 -16.92 4.96 -4.16
C ALA A 246 -16.24 3.59 -4.30
N THR A 247 -14.95 3.57 -4.62
CA THR A 247 -14.15 2.35 -4.74
C THR A 247 -14.12 1.56 -3.42
N ALA A 248 -13.90 2.23 -2.29
CA ALA A 248 -13.92 1.59 -0.97
C ALA A 248 -15.31 1.00 -0.66
N GLY A 249 -16.36 1.74 -0.98
CA GLY A 249 -17.75 1.32 -0.76
C GLY A 249 -18.12 0.11 -1.61
N LEU A 250 -17.67 0.06 -2.86
CA LEU A 250 -17.83 -1.10 -3.76
C LEU A 250 -17.07 -2.33 -3.27
N LEU A 251 -15.86 -2.16 -2.72
CA LEU A 251 -15.09 -3.25 -2.10
C LEU A 251 -15.81 -3.83 -0.88
N ILE A 252 -16.39 -2.98 -0.03
CA ILE A 252 -17.23 -3.39 1.11
C ILE A 252 -18.47 -4.14 0.61
N THR A 253 -19.19 -3.55 -0.35
CA THR A 253 -20.41 -4.12 -0.96
C THR A 253 -20.16 -5.53 -1.48
N ARG A 254 -19.09 -5.73 -2.27
CA ARG A 254 -18.74 -7.05 -2.82
C ARG A 254 -18.56 -8.10 -1.72
N ARG A 255 -18.06 -7.71 -0.56
CA ARG A 255 -17.88 -8.61 0.60
C ARG A 255 -19.18 -8.86 1.34
N LEU A 256 -20.01 -7.85 1.54
CA LEU A 256 -21.36 -8.02 2.12
C LEU A 256 -22.19 -9.00 1.29
N VAL A 257 -22.18 -8.85 -0.03
CA VAL A 257 -22.87 -9.78 -0.94
C VAL A 257 -22.32 -11.20 -0.82
N ARG A 258 -20.99 -11.37 -0.76
CA ARG A 258 -20.37 -12.70 -0.59
C ARG A 258 -20.74 -13.37 0.73
N ARG A 259 -20.97 -12.61 1.79
CA ARG A 259 -21.39 -13.10 3.12
C ARG A 259 -22.91 -13.27 3.25
N GLY A 260 -23.68 -12.99 2.20
CA GLY A 260 -25.15 -13.07 2.23
C GLY A 260 -25.84 -11.88 2.89
N SER A 261 -25.10 -10.85 3.34
CA SER A 261 -25.65 -9.64 3.95
C SER A 261 -26.23 -8.67 2.90
N ILE A 262 -27.20 -9.15 2.11
CA ILE A 262 -27.75 -8.41 0.95
C ILE A 262 -28.39 -7.09 1.36
N ALA A 263 -29.15 -7.05 2.47
CA ALA A 263 -29.80 -5.82 2.92
C ALA A 263 -28.79 -4.72 3.31
N ALA A 264 -27.67 -5.09 3.92
CA ALA A 264 -26.61 -4.13 4.24
C ALA A 264 -25.90 -3.61 2.98
N ALA A 265 -25.68 -4.49 2.00
CA ALA A 265 -25.12 -4.11 0.71
C ALA A 265 -26.04 -3.17 -0.07
N ASP A 266 -27.36 -3.44 -0.07
CA ASP A 266 -28.38 -2.60 -0.70
C ASP A 266 -28.39 -1.19 -0.09
N ARG A 267 -28.42 -1.08 1.25
CA ARG A 267 -28.36 0.21 1.97
C ARG A 267 -27.09 0.99 1.67
N LEU A 268 -25.94 0.31 1.61
CA LEU A 268 -24.68 0.99 1.30
C LEU A 268 -24.66 1.51 -0.13
N LEU A 269 -25.09 0.71 -1.11
CA LEU A 269 -25.20 1.15 -2.49
C LEU A 269 -26.23 2.26 -2.68
N ASP A 270 -27.31 2.26 -1.89
CA ASP A 270 -28.29 3.34 -1.89
C ASP A 270 -27.70 4.66 -1.45
N TRP A 271 -26.98 4.64 -0.34
CA TRP A 271 -26.26 5.81 0.14
C TRP A 271 -25.19 6.29 -0.86
N LEU A 272 -24.42 5.36 -1.45
CA LEU A 272 -23.40 5.71 -2.45
C LEU A 272 -24.00 6.29 -3.73
N GLU A 273 -25.17 5.83 -4.20
CA GLU A 273 -25.85 6.43 -5.35
C GLU A 273 -26.23 7.89 -5.10
N ALA A 274 -26.51 8.25 -3.84
CA ALA A 274 -26.83 9.61 -3.45
C ALA A 274 -25.59 10.48 -3.29
N SER A 275 -24.46 9.92 -2.82
CA SER A 275 -23.25 10.68 -2.47
C SER A 275 -22.16 10.69 -3.54
N ALA A 276 -21.98 9.58 -4.28
CA ALA A 276 -21.01 9.43 -5.36
C ALA A 276 -21.75 9.35 -6.71
N ARG A 277 -22.52 10.41 -7.00
CA ARG A 277 -23.49 10.45 -8.10
C ARG A 277 -22.89 10.29 -9.49
N ASP A 278 -21.62 10.63 -9.65
CA ASP A 278 -20.93 10.63 -10.94
C ASP A 278 -20.07 9.36 -11.13
N ASP A 279 -20.16 8.39 -10.21
CA ASP A 279 -19.47 7.10 -10.35
C ASP A 279 -20.41 6.04 -10.94
N LEU A 280 -20.29 5.83 -12.25
CA LEU A 280 -21.04 4.83 -13.01
C LEU A 280 -20.99 3.42 -12.38
N ARG A 281 -19.85 3.06 -11.76
CA ARG A 281 -19.63 1.71 -11.20
C ARG A 281 -20.56 1.47 -10.02
N VAL A 282 -20.91 2.51 -9.25
CA VAL A 282 -21.89 2.45 -8.17
C VAL A 282 -23.27 2.11 -8.73
N SER A 283 -23.73 2.81 -9.76
CA SER A 283 -25.05 2.60 -10.37
C SER A 283 -25.16 1.21 -10.98
N VAL A 284 -24.10 0.75 -11.66
CA VAL A 284 -24.03 -0.61 -12.20
C VAL A 284 -24.08 -1.67 -11.09
N ALA A 285 -23.35 -1.47 -10.00
CA ALA A 285 -23.35 -2.40 -8.87
C ALA A 285 -24.73 -2.47 -8.22
N ARG A 286 -25.41 -1.34 -8.05
CA ARG A 286 -26.75 -1.27 -7.45
C ARG A 286 -27.81 -1.92 -8.33
N ALA A 287 -27.82 -1.62 -9.63
CA ALA A 287 -28.73 -2.26 -10.57
C ALA A 287 -28.55 -3.80 -10.59
N ARG A 288 -27.30 -4.29 -10.55
CA ARG A 288 -27.01 -5.74 -10.44
C ARG A 288 -27.54 -6.33 -9.13
N LEU A 289 -27.36 -5.65 -8.01
CA LEU A 289 -27.85 -6.13 -6.71
C LEU A 289 -29.38 -6.21 -6.69
N LEU A 290 -30.07 -5.16 -7.16
CA LEU A 290 -31.52 -5.11 -7.26
C LEU A 290 -32.06 -6.21 -8.16
N GLU A 291 -31.48 -6.37 -9.36
CA GLU A 291 -31.92 -7.38 -10.34
C GLU A 291 -31.69 -8.81 -9.83
N TRP A 292 -30.48 -9.12 -9.35
CA TRP A 292 -30.05 -10.50 -9.13
C TRP A 292 -30.28 -10.99 -7.71
N ARG A 293 -30.19 -10.10 -6.71
CA ARG A 293 -30.30 -10.45 -5.29
C ARG A 293 -31.65 -10.05 -4.70
N ARG A 294 -32.19 -8.88 -5.05
CA ARG A 294 -33.52 -8.41 -4.58
C ARG A 294 -34.66 -8.83 -5.52
N ARG A 295 -34.33 -9.30 -6.73
CA ARG A 295 -35.29 -9.74 -7.77
C ARG A 295 -36.25 -8.63 -8.22
N ASP A 296 -35.79 -7.38 -8.15
CA ASP A 296 -36.54 -6.16 -8.49
C ASP A 296 -35.93 -5.49 -9.74
N PRO A 297 -36.32 -5.94 -10.96
CA PRO A 297 -35.82 -5.38 -12.21
C PRO A 297 -36.40 -4.00 -12.52
N GLU A 298 -37.54 -3.62 -11.92
CA GLU A 298 -38.14 -2.30 -12.08
C GLU A 298 -37.26 -1.24 -11.43
N LYS A 299 -36.92 -1.42 -10.14
CA LYS A 299 -35.96 -0.52 -9.48
C LYS A 299 -34.58 -0.55 -10.12
N ALA A 300 -34.14 -1.72 -10.58
CA ALA A 300 -32.87 -1.82 -11.30
C ALA A 300 -32.88 -1.00 -12.61
N LEU A 301 -34.01 -0.97 -13.33
CA LEU A 301 -34.17 -0.15 -14.53
C LEU A 301 -34.16 1.33 -14.18
N THR A 302 -34.90 1.75 -13.14
CA THR A 302 -34.92 3.15 -12.67
C THR A 302 -33.51 3.67 -12.36
N VAL A 303 -32.71 2.90 -11.63
CA VAL A 303 -31.32 3.28 -11.30
C VAL A 303 -30.48 3.48 -12.57
N VAL A 304 -30.63 2.59 -13.57
CA VAL A 304 -29.88 2.68 -14.83
C VAL A 304 -30.30 3.90 -15.65
N GLU A 305 -31.61 4.18 -15.73
CA GLU A 305 -32.11 5.35 -16.47
C GLU A 305 -31.74 6.67 -15.78
N GLU A 306 -31.74 6.70 -14.45
CA GLU A 306 -31.24 7.84 -13.66
C GLU A 306 -29.74 8.06 -13.86
N ALA A 307 -28.95 6.98 -13.91
CA ALA A 307 -27.52 7.07 -14.19
C ALA A 307 -27.25 7.62 -15.60
N GLN A 308 -27.97 7.15 -16.63
CA GLN A 308 -27.85 7.69 -18.00
C GLN A 308 -28.21 9.17 -18.09
N ARG A 309 -29.23 9.63 -17.34
CA ARG A 309 -29.60 11.05 -17.31
C ARG A 309 -28.55 11.92 -16.63
N ARG A 310 -27.87 11.41 -15.59
CA ARG A 310 -26.83 12.13 -14.85
C ARG A 310 -25.49 12.14 -15.58
N MET A 311 -25.16 11.05 -16.26
CA MET A 311 -23.88 10.82 -16.94
C MET A 311 -24.12 10.55 -18.44
N PRO A 312 -24.44 11.60 -19.22
CA PRO A 312 -24.78 11.44 -20.64
C PRO A 312 -23.60 10.91 -21.48
N ASP A 313 -22.37 11.30 -21.14
CA ASP A 313 -21.17 10.85 -21.84
C ASP A 313 -20.93 9.34 -21.69
N ASP A 314 -21.30 8.76 -20.54
CA ASP A 314 -21.20 7.34 -20.24
C ASP A 314 -22.48 6.54 -20.58
N ALA A 315 -23.52 7.21 -21.09
CA ALA A 315 -24.84 6.59 -21.26
C ALA A 315 -24.82 5.38 -22.21
N GLY A 316 -23.88 5.36 -23.17
CA GLY A 316 -23.65 4.26 -24.09
C GLY A 316 -23.27 2.95 -23.37
N GLU A 317 -22.51 3.02 -22.28
CA GLU A 317 -22.11 1.83 -21.50
C GLU A 317 -23.31 1.15 -20.81
N LEU A 318 -24.37 1.92 -20.54
CA LEU A 318 -25.57 1.46 -19.86
C LEU A 318 -26.67 0.98 -20.81
N GLU A 319 -26.61 1.32 -22.10
CA GLU A 319 -27.74 1.13 -23.02
C GLU A 319 -28.11 -0.35 -23.19
N HIS A 320 -27.12 -1.23 -23.33
CA HIS A 320 -27.37 -2.67 -23.38
C HIS A 320 -28.07 -3.18 -22.11
N ARG A 321 -27.67 -2.68 -20.94
CA ARG A 321 -28.28 -3.06 -19.65
C ARG A 321 -29.70 -2.52 -19.54
N ARG A 322 -29.94 -1.28 -19.95
CA ARG A 322 -31.27 -0.66 -19.97
C ARG A 322 -32.22 -1.44 -20.87
N ALA A 323 -31.84 -1.68 -22.12
CA ALA A 323 -32.66 -2.43 -23.08
C ALA A 323 -33.01 -3.84 -22.57
N ARG A 324 -32.04 -4.53 -21.95
CA ARG A 324 -32.28 -5.84 -21.32
C ARG A 324 -33.27 -5.76 -20.15
N LEU A 325 -33.10 -4.80 -19.25
CA LEU A 325 -33.97 -4.62 -18.08
C LEU A 325 -35.38 -4.21 -18.49
N ARG A 326 -35.53 -3.32 -19.47
CA ARG A 326 -36.83 -2.89 -20.01
C ARG A 326 -37.64 -4.07 -20.55
N ARG A 327 -37.04 -4.89 -21.42
CA ARG A 327 -37.69 -6.14 -21.91
C ARG A 327 -38.13 -7.06 -20.76
N LYS A 328 -37.29 -7.19 -19.73
CA LYS A 328 -37.59 -8.04 -18.56
C LYS A 328 -38.76 -7.51 -17.72
N VAL A 329 -38.88 -6.19 -17.57
CA VAL A 329 -40.00 -5.54 -16.87
C VAL A 329 -41.29 -5.72 -17.67
N GLU A 330 -41.26 -5.47 -18.98
CA GLU A 330 -42.41 -5.63 -19.88
C GLU A 330 -42.97 -7.07 -19.85
N LEU A 331 -42.09 -8.07 -19.91
CA LEU A 331 -42.49 -9.49 -19.83
C LEU A 331 -43.13 -9.85 -18.48
N ARG A 332 -42.60 -9.32 -17.36
CA ARG A 332 -43.20 -9.54 -16.02
C ARG A 332 -44.56 -8.89 -15.87
N GLY A 333 -44.74 -7.69 -16.43
CA GLY A 333 -46.02 -7.00 -16.46
C GLY A 333 -47.08 -7.80 -17.24
N ALA A 334 -46.70 -8.34 -18.40
CA ALA A 334 -47.58 -9.17 -19.23
C ALA A 334 -48.00 -10.49 -18.55
N ASP A 335 -47.07 -11.17 -17.87
CA ASP A 335 -47.37 -12.40 -17.11
C ASP A 335 -48.24 -12.12 -15.87
N GLY A 336 -48.02 -10.99 -15.19
CA GLY A 336 -48.88 -10.53 -14.09
C GLY A 336 -50.31 -10.23 -14.55
N PHE A 337 -50.46 -9.64 -15.74
CA PHE A 337 -51.75 -9.34 -16.34
C PHE A 337 -52.49 -10.62 -16.78
N ARG A 338 -51.79 -11.59 -17.38
CA ARG A 338 -52.37 -12.91 -17.70
C ARG A 338 -52.84 -13.66 -16.44
N ARG A 339 -52.03 -13.72 -15.38
CA ARG A 339 -52.43 -14.36 -14.10
C ARG A 339 -53.61 -13.67 -13.42
N ARG A 340 -53.71 -12.33 -13.50
CA ARG A 340 -54.88 -11.58 -12.99
C ARG A 340 -56.13 -11.80 -13.84
N ARG A 341 -55.99 -11.90 -15.16
CA ARG A 341 -57.08 -12.22 -16.08
C ARG A 341 -57.60 -13.64 -15.86
N ASP A 342 -56.74 -14.63 -15.67
CA ASP A 342 -57.14 -16.01 -15.36
C ASP A 342 -57.81 -16.14 -13.98
N ARG A 343 -57.38 -15.35 -12.98
CA ARG A 343 -58.07 -15.28 -11.67
C ARG A 343 -59.45 -14.63 -11.79
N ARG A 344 -59.57 -13.51 -12.52
CA ARG A 344 -60.89 -12.90 -12.79
C ARG A 344 -61.80 -13.83 -13.60
N HIS A 345 -61.25 -14.63 -14.52
CA HIS A 345 -62.03 -15.60 -15.28
C HIS A 345 -62.50 -16.79 -14.44
N ARG A 346 -61.78 -17.13 -13.35
CA ARG A 346 -62.23 -18.12 -12.34
C ARG A 346 -63.26 -17.54 -11.37
N ASP A 347 -63.12 -16.28 -10.93
CA ASP A 347 -64.10 -15.63 -10.05
C ASP A 347 -65.42 -15.28 -10.78
N VAL A 348 -65.38 -15.09 -12.11
CA VAL A 348 -66.59 -14.91 -12.94
C VAL A 348 -67.28 -16.25 -13.27
N GLY A 349 -66.64 -17.39 -12.95
CA GLY A 349 -67.20 -18.74 -13.08
C GLY A 349 -67.97 -19.24 -11.85
N GLN A 350 -68.05 -18.46 -10.76
CA GLN A 350 -68.82 -18.79 -9.55
C GLN A 350 -69.78 -17.66 -9.18
N VAL A 351 -70.59 -17.19 -10.13
CA VAL A 351 -71.83 -16.46 -9.82
C VAL A 351 -72.92 -16.92 -10.79
N GLN A 352 -73.48 -18.11 -10.52
CA GLN A 352 -74.80 -18.50 -11.01
C GLN A 352 -75.62 -18.98 -9.81
N LEU A 353 -76.44 -18.05 -9.32
CA LEU A 353 -77.84 -18.19 -8.94
C LEU A 353 -78.27 -19.51 -8.25
N GLU A 354 -78.43 -19.45 -6.94
CA GLU A 354 -79.59 -20.09 -6.29
C GLU A 354 -80.21 -19.12 -5.28
N ALA A 355 -81.48 -18.79 -5.52
CA ALA A 355 -82.43 -18.22 -4.58
C ALA A 355 -83.84 -18.61 -5.09
N PRO A 356 -84.90 -18.57 -4.27
CA PRO A 356 -85.01 -18.85 -2.83
C PRO A 356 -86.21 -19.77 -2.55
N TRP A 357 -86.20 -20.60 -1.50
CA TRP A 357 -87.44 -21.19 -0.98
C TRP A 357 -87.48 -21.16 0.55
N SER A 358 -88.48 -20.45 1.06
CA SER A 358 -89.12 -20.55 2.38
C SER A 358 -90.61 -20.29 2.11
N PRO A 359 -91.58 -20.82 2.88
CA PRO A 359 -91.55 -21.02 4.33
C PRO A 359 -91.34 -22.47 4.79
#